data_AF-A0A955LZW2-F1
#
_entry.id   AF-A0A955LZW2-F1
#
_cell.length_a   1.000
_cell.length_b   1.000
_cell.length_c   1.000
_cell.angle_alpha   90.00
_cell.angle_beta   90.00
_cell.angle_gamma   90.00
#
_symmetry.space_group_name_H-M   'P 1'
#
loop_
_entity.id
_entity.type
_entity.pdbx_description
1 polymer ?
#
loop_
_entity_poly.entity_id
_entity_poly.type
_entity_poly.pdbx_seq_one_letter_code
_entity_poly.pdbx_strand_id
1 'polypeptide(L)'
;MSLKNKLIYIVTTLIVLPMFIMGFVTYRQLRHERIQKELRNVNFAIERKNQFLQYFLNDFKSQVLIFANTPPIQGIIRSRESGVDYMDNSSLEQWKNRWRNIALITLQEKPYIAQIRLINGEGQEVIRVERDKKDNIINIPEEELQEKSGRYYFTET
;
A
#
# COMPACT_ATOMS: atom_id res chain seq x y z
N MET A 1 65.58 10.22 -42.85
CA MET A 1 64.11 10.43 -42.97
C MET A 1 63.86 11.71 -43.75
N SER A 2 63.10 11.67 -44.85
CA SER A 2 62.80 12.84 -45.68
C SER A 2 62.07 13.94 -44.87
N LEU A 3 62.39 15.21 -45.11
CA LEU A 3 61.76 16.38 -44.48
C LEU A 3 60.23 16.35 -44.63
N LYS A 4 59.74 15.82 -45.76
CA LYS A 4 58.31 15.65 -46.04
C LYS A 4 57.62 14.73 -45.03
N ASN A 5 58.25 13.61 -44.66
CA ASN A 5 57.66 12.65 -43.73
C ASN A 5 57.57 13.24 -42.32
N LYS A 6 58.59 14.01 -41.87
CA LYS A 6 58.54 14.72 -40.59
C LYS A 6 57.39 15.72 -40.53
N LEU A 7 57.17 16.48 -41.60
CA LEU A 7 56.10 17.47 -41.68
C LEU A 7 54.71 16.80 -41.62
N ILE A 8 54.53 15.67 -42.32
CA ILE A 8 53.29 14.89 -42.30
C ILE A 8 52.97 14.39 -40.89
N TYR A 9 53.93 13.79 -40.17
CA TYR A 9 53.68 13.31 -38.81
C TYR A 9 53.28 14.44 -37.85
N ILE A 10 53.90 15.61 -37.96
CA ILE A 10 53.56 16.77 -37.11
C ILE A 10 52.13 17.22 -37.38
N VAL A 11 51.75 17.41 -38.64
CA VAL A 11 50.41 17.87 -39.01
C VAL A 11 49.34 16.85 -38.62
N THR A 12 49.57 15.55 -38.88
CA THR A 12 48.64 14.49 -38.48
C THR A 12 48.47 14.44 -36.96
N THR A 13 49.57 14.54 -36.21
CA THR A 13 49.52 14.55 -34.74
C THR A 13 48.74 15.75 -34.22
N LEU A 14 48.94 16.94 -34.82
CA LEU A 14 48.26 18.16 -34.43
C LEU A 14 46.73 18.09 -34.61
N ILE A 15 46.25 17.30 -35.56
CA ILE A 15 44.81 17.10 -35.81
C ILE A 15 44.24 15.97 -34.95
N VAL A 16 44.95 14.85 -34.85
CA VAL A 16 44.44 13.65 -34.16
C VAL A 16 44.43 13.85 -32.64
N LEU A 17 45.43 14.53 -32.09
CA LEU A 17 45.54 14.76 -30.64
C LEU A 17 44.33 15.51 -30.05
N PRO A 18 43.90 16.68 -30.57
CA PRO A 18 42.73 17.38 -30.03
C PRO A 18 41.43 16.59 -30.24
N MET A 19 41.28 15.85 -31.34
CA MET A 19 40.13 14.96 -31.54
C MET A 19 40.06 13.87 -30.46
N PHE A 20 41.20 13.27 -30.11
CA PHE A 20 41.27 12.29 -29.02
C PHE A 20 40.93 12.91 -27.66
N ILE A 21 41.47 14.10 -27.36
CA ILE A 21 41.20 14.81 -26.10
C ILE A 21 39.71 15.16 -26.02
N MET A 22 39.15 15.73 -27.09
CA MET A 22 37.72 16.08 -27.15
C MET A 22 36.85 14.84 -26.98
N GLY A 23 37.14 13.74 -27.68
CA GLY A 23 36.44 12.48 -27.53
C GLY A 23 36.50 11.93 -26.11
N PHE A 24 37.66 12.00 -25.46
CA PHE A 24 37.83 11.57 -24.07
C PHE A 24 37.02 12.43 -23.09
N VAL A 25 37.04 13.76 -23.25
CA VAL A 25 36.27 14.69 -22.42
C VAL A 25 34.76 14.46 -22.61
N THR A 26 34.28 14.38 -23.85
CA THR A 26 32.87 14.12 -24.15
C THR A 26 32.43 12.75 -23.62
N TYR A 27 33.25 11.71 -23.76
CA TYR A 27 32.97 10.39 -23.20
C TYR A 27 32.82 10.42 -21.67
N ARG A 28 33.74 11.11 -20.97
CA ARG A 28 33.67 11.32 -19.52
C ARG A 28 32.41 12.06 -19.11
N GLN A 29 32.07 13.14 -19.81
CA GLN A 29 30.88 13.94 -19.52
C GLN A 29 29.59 13.15 -19.73
N LEU A 30 29.45 12.47 -20.87
CA LEU A 30 28.30 11.62 -21.18
C LEU A 30 28.12 10.46 -20.19
N ARG A 31 29.22 9.88 -19.69
CA ARG A 31 29.17 8.84 -18.65
C ARG A 31 28.65 9.39 -17.34
N HIS A 32 29.10 10.57 -16.91
CA HIS A 32 28.63 11.21 -15.68
C HIS A 32 27.14 11.58 -15.77
N GLU A 33 26.70 12.19 -16.86
CA GLU A 33 25.30 12.58 -17.03
C GLU A 33 24.34 11.38 -17.07
N ARG A 34 24.73 10.28 -17.72
CA ARG A 34 23.92 9.04 -17.73
C ARG A 34 23.75 8.45 -16.33
N ILE A 35 24.84 8.30 -15.58
CA ILE A 35 24.78 7.72 -14.22
C ILE A 35 23.89 8.60 -13.33
N GLN A 36 24.05 9.91 -13.40
CA GLN A 36 23.24 10.84 -12.61
C GLN A 36 21.76 10.82 -13.02
N LYS A 37 21.46 10.68 -14.31
CA LYS A 37 20.08 10.55 -14.79
C LYS A 37 19.41 9.27 -14.27
N GLU A 38 20.10 8.13 -14.34
CA GLU A 38 19.57 6.87 -13.81
C GLU A 38 19.35 6.94 -12.29
N LEU A 39 20.30 7.50 -11.53
CA LEU A 39 20.14 7.71 -10.09
C LEU A 39 18.92 8.60 -9.78
N ARG A 40 18.74 9.70 -10.50
CA ARG A 40 17.56 10.56 -10.34
C ARG A 40 16.27 9.81 -10.67
N ASN A 41 16.23 9.04 -11.75
CA ASN A 41 15.05 8.26 -12.12
C ASN A 41 14.67 7.25 -11.04
N VAL A 42 15.66 6.55 -10.48
CA VAL A 42 15.46 5.62 -9.36
C VAL A 42 14.94 6.36 -8.13
N ASN A 43 15.55 7.49 -7.75
CA ASN A 43 15.09 8.29 -6.61
C ASN A 43 13.66 8.82 -6.80
N PHE A 44 13.32 9.31 -7.98
CA PHE A 44 11.95 9.72 -8.29
C PHE A 44 10.98 8.54 -8.25
N ALA A 45 11.39 7.34 -8.69
CA ALA A 45 10.57 6.15 -8.60
C ALA A 45 10.34 5.72 -7.14
N ILE A 46 11.37 5.79 -6.30
CA ILE A 46 11.28 5.54 -4.85
C ILE A 46 10.33 6.54 -4.20
N GLU A 47 10.51 7.83 -4.47
CA GLU A 47 9.70 8.89 -3.88
C GLU A 47 8.23 8.75 -4.26
N ARG A 48 7.93 8.48 -5.54
CA ARG A 48 6.55 8.22 -5.98
C ARG A 48 5.95 6.99 -5.30
N LYS A 49 6.72 5.93 -5.12
CA LYS A 49 6.25 4.73 -4.40
C LYS A 49 5.99 5.02 -2.93
N ASN A 50 6.84 5.80 -2.28
CA ASN A 50 6.64 6.24 -0.90
C ASN A 50 5.37 7.09 -0.77
N GLN A 51 5.19 8.06 -1.65
CA GLN A 51 3.98 8.90 -1.67
C GLN A 51 2.71 8.07 -1.89
N PHE A 52 2.75 7.13 -2.84
CA PHE A 52 1.64 6.20 -3.06
C PHE A 52 1.35 5.35 -1.81
N LEU A 53 2.38 4.81 -1.17
CA LEU A 53 2.22 4.01 0.04
C LEU A 53 1.64 4.83 1.19
N GLN A 54 2.12 6.05 1.39
CA GLN A 54 1.59 6.96 2.41
C GLN A 54 0.12 7.29 2.15
N TYR A 55 -0.23 7.61 0.91
CA TYR A 55 -1.62 7.82 0.52
C TYR A 55 -2.48 6.58 0.78
N PHE A 56 -2.01 5.41 0.35
CA PHE A 56 -2.71 4.14 0.57
C PHE A 56 -2.92 3.82 2.05
N LEU A 57 -1.91 4.01 2.90
CA LEU A 57 -2.01 3.77 4.34
C LEU A 57 -2.96 4.77 5.02
N ASN A 58 -2.90 6.05 4.63
CA ASN A 58 -3.79 7.07 5.17
C ASN A 58 -5.24 6.85 4.74
N ASP A 59 -5.47 6.48 3.49
CA ASP A 59 -6.79 6.08 2.97
C ASP A 59 -7.32 4.86 3.71
N PHE A 60 -6.48 3.82 3.90
CA PHE A 60 -6.86 2.62 4.65
C PHE A 60 -7.20 2.94 6.11
N LYS A 61 -6.38 3.77 6.78
CA LYS A 61 -6.65 4.25 8.14
C LYS A 61 -7.98 5.00 8.21
N SER A 62 -8.23 5.91 7.27
CA SER A 62 -9.48 6.67 7.17
C SER A 62 -10.68 5.73 7.02
N GLN A 63 -10.58 4.73 6.14
CA GLN A 63 -11.64 3.74 5.94
C GLN A 63 -11.94 2.96 7.22
N VAL A 64 -10.93 2.48 7.95
CA VAL A 64 -11.13 1.78 9.23
C VAL A 64 -11.83 2.69 10.25
N LEU A 65 -11.45 3.97 10.34
CA LEU A 65 -12.09 4.93 11.24
C LEU A 65 -13.54 5.22 10.83
N ILE A 66 -13.83 5.36 9.54
CA ILE A 66 -15.19 5.52 9.04
C ILE A 66 -16.03 4.31 9.44
N PHE A 67 -15.51 3.10 9.24
CA PHE A 67 -16.14 1.83 9.63
C PHE A 67 -16.50 1.78 11.12
N ALA A 68 -15.55 2.14 11.97
CA ALA A 68 -15.72 2.18 13.41
C ALA A 68 -16.78 3.22 13.87
N ASN A 69 -16.96 4.29 13.10
CA ASN A 69 -17.90 5.37 13.40
C ASN A 69 -19.26 5.21 12.69
N THR A 70 -19.52 4.08 12.03
CA THR A 70 -20.82 3.84 11.41
C THR A 70 -21.92 3.64 12.47
N PRO A 71 -23.18 4.04 12.19
CA PRO A 71 -24.30 3.81 13.11
C PRO A 71 -24.45 2.36 13.59
N PRO A 72 -24.20 1.31 12.77
CA PRO A 72 -24.26 -0.07 13.23
C PRO A 72 -23.28 -0.43 14.34
N ILE A 73 -22.06 0.11 14.36
CA ILE A 73 -21.14 -0.13 15.50
C ILE A 73 -21.72 0.45 16.79
N GLN A 74 -22.24 1.67 16.72
CA GLN A 74 -22.86 2.32 17.88
C GLN A 74 -24.12 1.57 18.35
N GLY A 75 -24.93 1.07 17.42
CA GLY A 75 -26.08 0.22 17.72
C GLY A 75 -25.69 -1.11 18.36
N ILE A 76 -24.63 -1.77 17.88
CA ILE A 76 -24.06 -2.99 18.50
C ILE A 76 -23.62 -2.70 19.93
N ILE A 77 -22.94 -1.57 20.17
CA ILE A 77 -22.50 -1.18 21.51
C ILE A 77 -23.70 -0.94 22.43
N ARG A 78 -24.69 -0.15 22.00
CA ARG A 78 -25.88 0.17 22.81
C ARG A 78 -26.77 -1.03 23.12
N SER A 79 -26.88 -1.97 22.20
CA SER A 79 -27.70 -3.19 22.35
C SER A 79 -26.96 -4.37 22.98
N ARG A 80 -25.69 -4.19 23.38
CA ARG A 80 -24.82 -5.27 23.85
C ARG A 80 -25.36 -6.00 25.09
N GLU A 81 -25.92 -5.25 26.05
CA GLU A 81 -26.41 -5.82 27.32
C GLU A 81 -27.88 -6.21 27.26
N SER A 82 -28.73 -5.37 26.65
CA SER A 82 -30.19 -5.55 26.59
C SER A 82 -30.64 -6.41 25.41
N GLY A 83 -29.77 -6.64 24.41
CA GLY A 83 -30.13 -7.26 23.14
C GLY A 83 -30.91 -6.35 22.18
N VAL A 84 -31.33 -5.16 22.63
CA VAL A 84 -32.13 -4.19 21.87
C VAL A 84 -31.60 -2.77 22.11
N ASP A 85 -31.40 -2.02 21.03
CA ASP A 85 -30.98 -0.63 21.09
C ASP A 85 -32.15 0.26 21.54
N TYR A 86 -31.97 0.94 22.67
CA TYR A 86 -32.99 1.80 23.25
C TYR A 86 -33.32 3.04 22.40
N MET A 87 -32.46 3.41 21.44
CA MET A 87 -32.65 4.61 20.61
C MET A 87 -33.59 4.37 19.42
N ASP A 88 -33.50 3.21 18.77
CA ASP A 88 -34.25 2.89 17.54
C ASP A 88 -35.05 1.58 17.61
N ASN A 89 -35.00 0.89 18.75
CA ASN A 89 -35.66 -0.39 19.01
C ASN A 89 -35.22 -1.54 18.08
N SER A 90 -34.06 -1.41 17.41
CA SER A 90 -33.46 -2.49 16.63
C SER A 90 -32.76 -3.49 17.53
N SER A 91 -32.84 -4.78 17.21
CA SER A 91 -32.12 -5.83 17.93
C SER A 91 -30.62 -5.81 17.61
N LEU A 92 -29.82 -6.40 18.50
CA LEU A 92 -28.39 -6.62 18.29
C LEU A 92 -28.10 -7.32 16.95
N GLU A 93 -28.88 -8.35 16.62
CA GLU A 93 -28.75 -9.07 15.35
C GLU A 93 -29.08 -8.23 14.12
N GLN A 94 -30.06 -7.32 14.22
CA GLN A 94 -30.33 -6.36 13.14
C GLN A 94 -29.13 -5.43 12.92
N TRP A 95 -28.50 -4.96 14.00
CA TRP A 95 -27.29 -4.14 13.89
C TRP A 95 -26.09 -4.90 13.34
N LYS A 96 -25.85 -6.14 13.80
CA LYS A 96 -24.82 -7.02 13.24
C LYS A 96 -25.05 -7.27 11.74
N ASN A 97 -26.28 -7.53 11.32
CA ASN A 97 -26.64 -7.70 9.91
C ASN A 97 -26.35 -6.45 9.07
N ARG A 98 -26.72 -5.26 9.57
CA ARG A 98 -26.43 -3.99 8.88
C ARG A 98 -24.92 -3.78 8.71
N TRP A 99 -24.14 -4.04 9.76
CA TRP A 99 -22.67 -3.92 9.68
C TRP A 99 -22.04 -4.96 8.74
N ARG A 100 -22.51 -6.21 8.81
CA ARG A 100 -22.08 -7.30 7.91
C ARG A 100 -22.30 -6.93 6.45
N ASN A 101 -23.43 -6.32 6.10
CA ASN A 101 -23.69 -5.87 4.72
C ASN A 101 -22.70 -4.80 4.26
N ILE A 102 -22.33 -3.85 5.13
CA ILE A 102 -21.30 -2.84 4.83
C ILE A 102 -19.95 -3.52 4.58
N ALA A 103 -19.58 -4.50 5.41
CA ALA A 103 -18.35 -5.26 5.25
C ALA A 103 -18.33 -6.07 3.94
N LEU A 104 -19.44 -6.75 3.61
CA LEU A 104 -19.61 -7.51 2.37
C LEU A 104 -19.40 -6.63 1.14
N ILE A 105 -20.09 -5.48 1.07
CA ILE A 105 -19.95 -4.52 -0.02
C ILE A 105 -18.50 -4.02 -0.12
N THR A 106 -17.84 -3.81 1.02
CA THR A 106 -16.46 -3.31 1.01
C THR A 106 -15.46 -4.35 0.53
N LEU A 107 -15.65 -5.64 0.85
CA LEU A 107 -14.86 -6.69 0.23
C LEU A 107 -15.09 -6.79 -1.28
N GLN A 108 -16.32 -6.52 -1.75
CA GLN A 108 -16.64 -6.48 -3.18
C GLN A 108 -15.90 -5.34 -3.89
N GLU A 109 -15.94 -4.13 -3.33
CA GLU A 109 -15.33 -2.93 -3.93
C GLU A 109 -13.81 -2.88 -3.77
N LYS A 110 -13.24 -3.56 -2.76
CA LYS A 110 -11.81 -3.54 -2.44
C LYS A 110 -11.21 -4.95 -2.55
N PRO A 111 -10.86 -5.43 -3.76
CA PRO A 111 -10.38 -6.81 -3.97
C PRO A 111 -9.06 -7.13 -3.26
N TYR A 112 -8.29 -6.12 -2.88
CA TYR A 112 -7.05 -6.28 -2.10
C TYR A 112 -7.29 -6.56 -0.60
N ILE A 113 -8.53 -6.46 -0.12
CA ILE A 113 -8.91 -6.80 1.25
C ILE A 113 -9.32 -8.27 1.29
N ALA A 114 -8.57 -9.07 2.05
CA ALA A 114 -8.88 -10.49 2.23
C ALA A 114 -10.03 -10.72 3.23
N GLN A 115 -10.16 -9.88 4.25
CA GLN A 115 -11.13 -10.05 5.33
C GLN A 115 -11.37 -8.76 6.11
N ILE A 116 -12.55 -8.65 6.71
CA ILE A 116 -12.93 -7.63 7.68
C ILE A 116 -13.51 -8.32 8.91
N ARG A 117 -13.07 -7.88 10.10
CA ARG A 117 -13.44 -8.47 11.40
C ARG A 117 -13.84 -7.39 12.38
N LEU A 118 -14.87 -7.67 13.16
CA LEU A 118 -15.21 -6.94 14.38
C LEU A 118 -14.82 -7.81 15.57
N ILE A 119 -13.97 -7.29 16.45
CA ILE A 119 -13.49 -7.97 17.65
C ILE A 119 -13.97 -7.18 18.86
N ASN A 120 -14.49 -7.85 19.88
CA ASN A 120 -14.96 -7.21 21.11
C ASN A 120 -13.80 -6.90 22.08
N GLY A 121 -14.12 -6.27 23.21
CA GLY A 121 -13.14 -5.88 24.24
C GLY A 121 -12.46 -7.07 24.93
N GLU A 122 -12.98 -8.28 24.78
CA GLU A 122 -12.40 -9.52 25.31
C GLU A 122 -11.50 -10.24 24.28
N GLY A 123 -11.40 -9.71 23.05
CA GLY A 123 -10.59 -10.32 22.00
C GLY A 123 -11.33 -11.38 21.18
N GLN A 124 -12.63 -11.57 21.37
CA GLN A 124 -13.44 -12.51 20.61
C GLN A 124 -13.98 -11.86 19.33
N GLU A 125 -13.89 -12.58 18.20
CA GLU A 125 -14.54 -12.17 16.96
C GLU A 125 -16.07 -12.19 17.13
N VAL A 126 -16.74 -11.09 16.74
CA VAL A 126 -18.21 -10.92 16.78
C VAL A 126 -18.81 -11.01 15.38
N ILE A 127 -18.07 -10.51 14.38
CA ILE A 127 -18.44 -10.59 12.97
C ILE A 127 -17.17 -10.81 12.17
N ARG A 128 -17.19 -11.74 11.21
CA ARG A 128 -16.12 -11.93 10.25
C ARG A 128 -16.68 -12.16 8.87
N VAL A 129 -16.18 -11.37 7.92
CA VAL A 129 -16.44 -11.53 6.50
C VAL A 129 -15.11 -11.69 5.81
N GLU A 130 -15.01 -12.67 4.92
CA GLU A 130 -13.75 -12.96 4.22
C GLU A 130 -13.97 -13.40 2.78
N ARG A 131 -12.88 -13.36 2.05
CA ARG A 131 -12.74 -13.91 0.71
C ARG A 131 -12.15 -15.31 0.82
N ASP A 132 -12.89 -16.31 0.37
CA ASP A 132 -12.44 -17.69 0.38
C ASP A 132 -11.35 -17.94 -0.68
N LYS A 133 -10.81 -19.17 -0.71
CA LYS A 133 -9.76 -19.57 -1.68
C LYS A 133 -10.22 -19.55 -3.14
N LYS A 134 -11.54 -19.50 -3.39
CA LYS A 134 -12.17 -19.44 -4.72
C LYS A 134 -12.61 -18.02 -5.08
N ASP A 135 -12.17 -17.02 -4.32
CA ASP A 135 -12.51 -15.62 -4.51
C ASP A 135 -13.97 -15.26 -4.20
N ASN A 136 -14.73 -16.15 -3.54
CA ASN A 136 -16.08 -15.85 -3.09
C ASN A 136 -16.05 -15.09 -1.77
N ILE A 137 -16.95 -14.13 -1.64
CA ILE A 137 -17.11 -13.37 -0.40
C ILE A 137 -18.15 -14.09 0.47
N ILE A 138 -17.73 -14.49 1.66
CA ILE A 138 -18.53 -15.27 2.60
C ILE A 138 -18.61 -14.58 3.95
N ASN A 139 -19.76 -14.70 4.61
CA ASN A 139 -19.90 -14.41 6.03
C ASN A 139 -19.58 -15.68 6.83
N ILE A 140 -18.70 -15.56 7.81
CA ILE A 140 -18.36 -16.66 8.70
C ILE A 140 -19.46 -16.81 9.76
N PRO A 141 -19.95 -18.04 10.00
CA PRO A 141 -20.99 -18.29 11.00
C PRO A 141 -20.43 -18.17 12.41
N GLU A 142 -21.31 -17.95 13.42
CA GLU A 142 -20.87 -17.62 14.79
C GLU A 142 -20.02 -18.72 15.42
N GLU A 143 -20.27 -19.98 15.07
CA GLU A 143 -19.55 -21.15 15.59
C GLU A 143 -18.09 -21.22 15.12
N GLU A 144 -17.76 -20.53 14.03
CA GLU A 144 -16.42 -20.48 13.43
C GLU A 144 -15.64 -19.21 13.81
N LEU A 145 -16.24 -18.32 14.62
CA LEU A 145 -15.60 -17.09 15.10
C LEU A 145 -14.50 -17.41 16.12
N GLN A 146 -13.37 -16.74 15.95
CA GLN A 146 -12.14 -17.10 16.65
C GLN A 146 -11.85 -16.18 17.83
N GLU A 147 -11.23 -16.76 18.86
CA GLU A 147 -10.65 -16.05 19.99
C GLU A 147 -9.28 -15.46 19.57
N LYS A 148 -9.07 -14.17 19.81
CA LYS A 148 -7.92 -13.38 19.33
C LYS A 148 -7.24 -12.54 20.41
N SER A 149 -7.57 -12.71 21.69
CA SER A 149 -6.95 -11.96 22.79
C SER A 149 -5.43 -12.12 22.83
N GLY A 150 -4.91 -13.29 22.47
CA GLY A 150 -3.47 -13.57 22.44
C GLY A 150 -2.70 -13.06 21.20
N ARG A 151 -3.32 -12.28 20.32
CA ARG A 151 -2.68 -11.80 19.07
C ARG A 151 -2.02 -10.44 19.28
N TYR A 152 -0.86 -10.23 18.66
CA TYR A 152 -0.08 -8.99 18.79
C TYR A 152 -0.90 -7.71 18.54
N TYR A 153 -1.76 -7.72 17.52
CA TYR A 153 -2.59 -6.58 17.16
C TYR A 153 -3.71 -6.27 18.18
N PHE A 154 -3.98 -7.19 19.12
CA PHE A 154 -4.92 -6.98 20.21
C PHE A 154 -4.18 -6.61 21.50
N THR A 155 -3.02 -7.21 21.76
CA THR A 155 -2.24 -6.97 22.98
C THR A 155 -1.41 -5.69 22.97
N GLU A 156 -1.04 -5.20 21.78
CA GLU A 156 -0.20 -3.99 21.60
C GLU A 156 -1.02 -2.72 21.32
N THR A 157 -2.35 -2.79 21.40
CA THR A 157 -3.26 -1.63 21.24
C THR A 157 -3.69 -1.11 22.61
#